data_AF-A0A4P6DAW2-F1
#
_entry.id   AF-A0A4P6DAW2-F1
#
_cell.length_a   1.000
_cell.length_b   1.000
_cell.length_c   1.000
_cell.angle_alpha   90.00
_cell.angle_beta   90.00
_cell.angle_gamma   90.00
#
_symmetry.space_group_name_H-M   'P 1'
#
loop_
_entity.id
_entity.type
_entity.pdbx_description
1 polymer ?
#
loop_
_entity_poly.entity_id
_entity_poly.type
_entity_poly.pdbx_seq_one_letter_code
_entity_poly.pdbx_strand_id
1 'polypeptide(L)'
;GRLIIAEIMTTLGFLTAALGYGSTQGHWMAIFGVIIISFAGGLGESTLLAYSVFFSSKNVLSTWSSGTGAAGIVGAFLYSLLRKVNVGVKDTLLIMTIWPMVMATTFWVLVKHPYIKKSNIRFSTLEEATREQIEEEIPTVEDVHTTIGKLKILKRIFLEYMTPYSLAFFFEYLICPTFYEMLYYPDNAYVSCKTDFSWFMSIFLLGVFIARSSVNCIVVNNLWLLALLQIINALVIFFEILYGYLYYILVCAACIFWVGLVAGASYVNTYRRISRELPPLQREFSMSMTTVSDAIMTTLAGLVAIPLHFYLCGTHNPYVERKRLRKLRLS
;
A
#
# COMPACT_ATOMS: atom_id res chain seq x y z
N GLY A 1 -23.22 2.94 2.82
CA GLY A 1 -22.98 4.32 2.36
C GLY A 1 -21.63 4.44 1.67
N ARG A 2 -20.55 4.66 2.44
CA ARG A 2 -19.20 4.92 1.92
C ARG A 2 -18.69 3.89 0.91
N LEU A 3 -18.87 2.59 1.18
CA LEU A 3 -18.40 1.55 0.26
C LEU A 3 -19.12 1.55 -1.09
N ILE A 4 -20.43 1.84 -1.14
CA ILE A 4 -21.17 1.96 -2.40
C ILE A 4 -20.60 3.10 -3.24
N ILE A 5 -20.28 4.23 -2.61
CA ILE A 5 -19.66 5.37 -3.27
C ILE A 5 -18.29 4.97 -3.81
N ALA A 6 -17.46 4.29 -3.02
CA ALA A 6 -16.15 3.82 -3.46
C ALA A 6 -16.24 2.88 -4.68
N GLU A 7 -17.19 1.94 -4.70
CA GLU A 7 -17.38 1.01 -5.83
C GLU A 7 -17.82 1.71 -7.12
N ILE A 8 -18.82 2.61 -7.01
CA ILE A 8 -19.30 3.41 -8.14
C ILE A 8 -18.15 4.29 -8.67
N MET A 9 -17.42 4.97 -7.78
CA MET A 9 -16.30 5.81 -8.17
C MET A 9 -15.18 4.99 -8.82
N THR A 10 -14.84 3.81 -8.28
CA THR A 10 -13.81 2.95 -8.88
C THR A 10 -14.20 2.53 -10.30
N THR A 11 -15.45 2.11 -10.49
CA THR A 11 -16.01 1.74 -11.80
C THR A 11 -15.98 2.92 -12.78
N LEU A 12 -16.46 4.09 -12.36
CA LEU A 12 -16.42 5.32 -13.16
C LEU A 12 -14.99 5.72 -13.48
N GLY A 13 -14.07 5.59 -12.53
CA GLY A 13 -12.65 5.90 -12.71
C GLY A 13 -12.00 5.04 -13.78
N PHE A 14 -12.22 3.71 -13.78
CA PHE A 14 -11.74 2.81 -14.82
C PHE A 14 -12.32 3.16 -16.19
N LEU A 15 -13.62 3.41 -16.28
CA LEU A 15 -14.28 3.83 -17.53
C LEU A 15 -13.69 5.14 -18.05
N THR A 16 -13.54 6.14 -17.18
CA THR A 16 -13.01 7.46 -17.54
C THR A 16 -11.55 7.34 -18.01
N ALA A 17 -10.74 6.53 -17.31
CA ALA A 17 -9.35 6.27 -17.68
C ALA A 17 -9.24 5.55 -19.05
N ALA A 18 -10.08 4.54 -19.28
CA ALA A 18 -10.12 3.80 -20.53
C ALA A 18 -10.56 4.66 -21.71
N LEU A 19 -11.54 5.55 -21.53
CA LEU A 19 -12.04 6.46 -22.57
C LEU A 19 -11.05 7.58 -22.88
N GLY A 20 -10.28 8.04 -21.89
CA GLY A 20 -9.19 9.00 -22.11
C GLY A 20 -8.01 8.41 -22.90
N TYR A 21 -7.78 7.10 -22.79
CA TYR A 21 -6.70 6.43 -23.50
C TYR A 21 -6.96 6.34 -25.02
N GLY A 22 -6.04 6.87 -25.82
CA GLY A 22 -6.10 6.80 -27.29
C GLY A 22 -6.72 8.01 -27.99
N SER A 23 -7.19 9.02 -27.24
CA SER A 23 -7.60 10.31 -27.79
C SER A 23 -6.46 11.32 -27.68
N THR A 24 -6.18 12.08 -28.75
CA THR A 24 -5.08 13.07 -28.82
C THR A 24 -5.18 14.14 -27.73
N GLN A 25 -6.38 14.41 -27.21
CA GLN A 25 -6.65 15.34 -26.10
C GLN A 25 -7.13 14.62 -24.80
N GLY A 26 -7.14 13.27 -24.78
CA GLY A 26 -7.71 12.47 -23.70
C GLY A 26 -6.80 12.23 -22.49
N HIS A 27 -5.55 12.71 -22.51
CA HIS A 27 -4.60 12.52 -21.43
C HIS A 27 -5.09 13.10 -20.09
N TRP A 28 -5.73 14.26 -20.11
CA TRP A 28 -6.34 14.86 -18.90
C TRP A 28 -7.51 14.02 -18.37
N MET A 29 -8.30 13.43 -19.26
CA MET A 29 -9.38 12.51 -18.87
C MET A 29 -8.83 11.22 -18.25
N ALA A 30 -7.70 10.71 -18.78
CA ALA A 30 -7.02 9.56 -18.20
C ALA A 30 -6.50 9.87 -16.78
N ILE A 31 -5.84 11.01 -16.61
CA ILE A 31 -5.36 11.48 -15.29
C ILE A 31 -6.53 11.66 -14.33
N PHE A 32 -7.61 12.28 -14.76
CA PHE A 32 -8.81 12.46 -13.94
C PHE A 32 -9.43 11.12 -13.51
N GLY A 33 -9.48 10.14 -14.41
CA GLY A 33 -9.88 8.77 -14.07
C GLY A 33 -9.00 8.14 -12.98
N VAL A 34 -7.68 8.30 -13.08
CA VAL A 34 -6.74 7.84 -12.04
C VAL A 34 -7.00 8.54 -10.70
N ILE A 35 -7.24 9.85 -10.69
CA ILE A 35 -7.58 10.60 -9.46
C ILE A 35 -8.83 10.02 -8.79
N ILE A 36 -9.87 9.71 -9.57
CA ILE A 36 -11.10 9.10 -9.06
C ILE A 36 -10.80 7.73 -8.44
N ILE A 37 -10.02 6.88 -9.13
CA ILE A 37 -9.62 5.56 -8.61
C ILE A 37 -8.83 5.69 -7.31
N SER A 38 -7.87 6.61 -7.24
CA SER A 38 -7.07 6.84 -6.03
C SER A 38 -7.92 7.32 -4.85
N PHE A 39 -8.86 8.25 -5.08
CA PHE A 39 -9.79 8.71 -4.05
C PHE A 39 -10.70 7.57 -3.57
N ALA A 40 -11.24 6.78 -4.51
CA ALA A 40 -12.08 5.63 -4.19
C ALA A 40 -11.32 4.55 -3.40
N GLY A 41 -10.06 4.28 -3.76
CA GLY A 41 -9.18 3.36 -3.05
C GLY A 41 -8.94 3.77 -1.60
N GLY A 42 -8.59 5.04 -1.36
CA GLY A 42 -8.41 5.57 -0.01
C GLY A 42 -9.71 5.53 0.83
N LEU A 43 -10.84 5.91 0.24
CA LEU A 43 -12.15 5.83 0.91
C LEU A 43 -12.53 4.38 1.23
N GLY A 44 -12.32 3.46 0.30
CA GLY A 44 -12.65 2.04 0.41
C GLY A 44 -11.80 1.33 1.45
N GLU A 45 -10.48 1.49 1.40
CA GLU A 45 -9.54 0.90 2.35
C GLU A 45 -9.81 1.39 3.78
N SER A 46 -9.94 2.72 3.97
CA SER A 46 -10.28 3.31 5.27
C SER A 46 -11.58 2.74 5.83
N THR A 47 -12.62 2.62 5.00
CA THR A 47 -13.92 2.08 5.41
C THR A 47 -13.84 0.60 5.77
N LEU A 48 -13.12 -0.22 5.00
CA LEU A 48 -13.05 -1.67 5.23
C LEU A 48 -12.17 -2.04 6.41
N LEU A 49 -11.07 -1.33 6.62
CA LEU A 49 -10.23 -1.50 7.80
C LEU A 49 -10.95 -1.08 9.08
N ALA A 50 -11.67 0.05 9.06
CA ALA A 50 -12.57 0.44 10.14
C ALA A 50 -13.63 -0.63 10.41
N TYR A 51 -14.26 -1.14 9.34
CA TYR A 51 -15.29 -2.17 9.44
C TYR A 51 -14.77 -3.52 9.96
N SER A 52 -13.50 -3.83 9.71
CA SER A 52 -12.88 -5.09 10.16
C SER A 52 -12.88 -5.26 11.69
N VAL A 53 -12.93 -4.15 12.43
CA VAL A 53 -12.96 -4.14 13.91
C VAL A 53 -14.22 -4.79 14.47
N PHE A 54 -15.33 -4.79 13.72
CA PHE A 54 -16.61 -5.36 14.18
C PHE A 54 -16.66 -6.89 14.07
N PHE A 55 -15.70 -7.53 13.40
CA PHE A 55 -15.68 -8.98 13.29
C PHE A 55 -15.05 -9.61 14.53
N SER A 56 -15.72 -10.62 15.09
CA SER A 56 -15.20 -11.39 16.24
C SER A 56 -13.93 -12.18 15.90
N SER A 57 -13.74 -12.53 14.61
CA SER A 57 -12.55 -13.26 14.17
C SER A 57 -11.35 -12.34 13.99
N LYS A 58 -10.31 -12.57 14.80
CA LYS A 58 -9.01 -11.87 14.70
C LYS A 58 -8.27 -12.13 13.38
N ASN A 59 -8.71 -13.10 12.58
CA ASN A 59 -8.11 -13.45 11.29
C ASN A 59 -8.60 -12.58 10.11
N VAL A 60 -9.66 -11.78 10.29
CA VAL A 60 -10.20 -10.94 9.20
C VAL A 60 -9.15 -9.96 8.70
N LEU A 61 -8.44 -9.30 9.62
CA LEU A 61 -7.38 -8.36 9.25
C LEU A 61 -6.19 -9.03 8.55
N SER A 62 -5.80 -10.21 9.00
CA SER A 62 -4.74 -11.01 8.36
C SER A 62 -5.13 -11.40 6.94
N THR A 63 -6.38 -11.84 6.74
CA THR A 63 -6.92 -12.24 5.43
C THR A 63 -7.05 -11.03 4.49
N TRP A 64 -7.53 -9.89 5.00
CA TRP A 64 -7.55 -8.62 4.27
C TRP A 64 -6.16 -8.19 3.82
N SER A 65 -5.19 -8.22 4.73
CA SER A 65 -3.81 -7.84 4.43
C SER A 65 -3.16 -8.79 3.41
N SER A 66 -3.34 -10.10 3.56
CA SER A 66 -2.87 -11.09 2.58
C SER A 66 -3.52 -10.86 1.21
N GLY A 67 -4.84 -10.63 1.14
CA GLY A 67 -5.58 -10.37 -0.09
C GLY A 67 -5.11 -9.12 -0.84
N THR A 68 -4.84 -8.02 -0.13
CA THR A 68 -4.27 -6.80 -0.73
C THR A 68 -2.84 -7.00 -1.23
N GLY A 69 -2.03 -7.83 -0.56
CA GLY A 69 -0.72 -8.25 -1.07
C GLY A 69 -0.83 -9.09 -2.34
N ALA A 70 -1.77 -10.04 -2.38
CA ALA A 70 -2.03 -10.87 -3.56
C ALA A 70 -2.54 -10.05 -4.75
N ALA A 71 -3.36 -9.03 -4.50
CA ALA A 71 -3.92 -8.16 -5.54
C ALA A 71 -2.84 -7.48 -6.38
N GLY A 72 -1.71 -7.09 -5.78
CA GLY A 72 -0.57 -6.53 -6.52
C GLY A 72 0.02 -7.52 -7.54
N ILE A 73 0.22 -8.78 -7.12
CA ILE A 73 0.78 -9.84 -7.98
C ILE A 73 -0.22 -10.23 -9.07
N VAL A 74 -1.47 -10.51 -8.68
CA VAL A 74 -2.54 -10.94 -9.60
C VAL A 74 -2.85 -9.86 -10.61
N GLY A 75 -2.94 -8.59 -10.18
CA GLY A 75 -3.18 -7.46 -11.06
C GLY A 75 -2.08 -7.26 -12.10
N ALA A 76 -0.81 -7.29 -11.67
CA ALA A 76 0.34 -7.19 -12.58
C ALA A 76 0.40 -8.36 -13.56
N PHE A 77 0.16 -9.58 -13.09
CA PHE A 77 0.12 -10.79 -13.92
C PHE A 77 -0.99 -10.71 -14.96
N LEU A 78 -2.22 -10.38 -14.55
CA LEU A 78 -3.37 -10.30 -15.44
C LEU A 78 -3.19 -9.19 -16.48
N TYR A 79 -2.68 -8.02 -16.09
CA TYR A 79 -2.34 -6.97 -17.03
C TYR A 79 -1.31 -7.44 -18.06
N SER A 80 -0.20 -8.04 -17.61
CA SER A 80 0.85 -8.56 -18.49
C SER A 80 0.32 -9.63 -19.44
N LEU A 81 -0.53 -10.54 -18.95
CA LEU A 81 -1.16 -11.58 -19.75
C LEU A 81 -2.04 -10.97 -20.85
N LEU A 82 -2.93 -10.05 -20.51
CA LEU A 82 -3.81 -9.36 -21.47
C LEU A 82 -3.01 -8.62 -22.54
N ARG A 83 -1.92 -7.96 -22.14
CA ARG A 83 -1.01 -7.29 -23.09
C ARG A 83 -0.30 -8.27 -24.02
N LYS A 84 0.06 -9.47 -23.54
CA LYS A 84 0.70 -10.53 -24.36
C LYS A 84 -0.26 -11.15 -25.38
N VAL A 85 -1.55 -11.25 -25.09
CA VAL A 85 -2.58 -11.69 -26.07
C VAL A 85 -3.10 -10.54 -26.95
N ASN A 86 -2.32 -9.46 -27.10
CA ASN A 86 -2.61 -8.30 -27.95
C ASN A 86 -3.92 -7.55 -27.63
N VAL A 87 -4.44 -7.66 -26.41
CA VAL A 87 -5.60 -6.85 -25.98
C VAL A 87 -5.15 -5.40 -25.81
N GLY A 88 -5.87 -4.45 -26.41
CA GLY A 88 -5.59 -3.01 -26.32
C GLY A 88 -5.56 -2.50 -24.86
N VAL A 89 -4.85 -1.41 -24.57
CA VAL A 89 -4.77 -0.88 -23.20
C VAL A 89 -6.15 -0.40 -22.73
N LYS A 90 -6.90 0.25 -23.62
CA LYS A 90 -8.30 0.61 -23.39
C LYS A 90 -9.13 -0.61 -22.99
N ASP A 91 -9.09 -1.67 -23.81
CA ASP A 91 -9.86 -2.88 -23.55
C ASP A 91 -9.39 -3.60 -22.28
N THR A 92 -8.09 -3.54 -21.98
CA THR A 92 -7.52 -4.06 -20.73
C THR A 92 -8.11 -3.34 -19.51
N LEU A 93 -8.18 -2.01 -19.53
CA LEU A 93 -8.79 -1.22 -18.45
C LEU A 93 -10.30 -1.51 -18.31
N LEU A 94 -11.01 -1.71 -19.42
CA LEU A 94 -12.42 -2.11 -19.40
C LEU A 94 -12.61 -3.50 -18.77
N ILE A 95 -11.78 -4.48 -19.14
CA ILE A 95 -11.80 -5.83 -18.55
C ILE A 95 -11.52 -5.77 -17.05
N MET A 96 -10.60 -4.92 -16.60
CA MET A 96 -10.27 -4.74 -15.17
C MET A 96 -11.43 -4.17 -14.33
N THR A 97 -12.48 -3.65 -14.96
CA THR A 97 -13.73 -3.24 -14.27
C THR A 97 -14.46 -4.44 -13.63
N ILE A 98 -14.05 -5.67 -13.93
CA ILE A 98 -14.51 -6.87 -13.22
C ILE A 98 -14.18 -6.83 -11.71
N TRP A 99 -13.08 -6.17 -11.31
CA TRP A 99 -12.64 -6.19 -9.91
C TRP A 99 -13.59 -5.46 -8.94
N PRO A 100 -14.06 -4.23 -9.24
CA PRO A 100 -15.15 -3.61 -8.49
C PRO A 100 -16.40 -4.52 -8.36
N MET A 101 -16.79 -5.21 -9.44
CA MET A 101 -17.95 -6.11 -9.41
C MET A 101 -17.72 -7.33 -8.50
N VAL A 102 -16.51 -7.91 -8.54
CA VAL A 102 -16.11 -9.01 -7.65
C VAL A 102 -16.08 -8.54 -6.19
N MET A 103 -15.53 -7.35 -5.93
CA MET A 103 -15.48 -6.76 -4.58
C MET A 103 -16.88 -6.50 -4.03
N ALA A 104 -17.77 -5.91 -4.84
CA ALA A 104 -19.17 -5.70 -4.51
C ALA A 104 -19.89 -7.01 -4.19
N THR A 105 -19.79 -8.00 -5.08
CA THR A 105 -20.44 -9.31 -4.89
C THR A 105 -19.90 -9.99 -3.63
N THR A 106 -18.60 -9.92 -3.40
CA THR A 106 -17.97 -10.51 -2.21
C THR A 106 -18.50 -9.84 -0.94
N PHE A 107 -18.53 -8.50 -0.90
CA PHE A 107 -18.94 -7.78 0.30
C PHE A 107 -20.44 -7.94 0.61
N TRP A 108 -21.33 -7.81 -0.37
CA TRP A 108 -22.77 -7.80 -0.11
C TRP A 108 -23.44 -9.19 -0.13
N VAL A 109 -22.85 -10.17 -0.81
CA VAL A 109 -23.45 -11.51 -0.97
C VAL A 109 -22.70 -12.57 -0.17
N LEU A 110 -21.36 -12.57 -0.20
CA LEU A 110 -20.57 -13.66 0.39
C LEU A 110 -20.18 -13.41 1.85
N VAL A 111 -19.89 -12.16 2.22
CA VAL A 111 -19.45 -11.82 3.58
C VAL A 111 -20.63 -11.92 4.55
N LYS A 112 -20.44 -12.72 5.62
CA LYS A 112 -21.35 -12.72 6.77
C LYS A 112 -21.08 -11.50 7.63
N HIS A 113 -21.97 -10.51 7.57
CA HIS A 113 -21.81 -9.27 8.31
C HIS A 113 -21.98 -9.49 9.83
N PRO A 114 -21.09 -8.91 10.68
CA PRO A 114 -21.25 -8.95 12.13
C PRO A 114 -22.51 -8.19 12.58
N TYR A 115 -23.11 -8.66 13.67
CA TYR A 115 -24.21 -7.94 14.32
C TYR A 115 -23.65 -6.74 15.08
N ILE A 116 -24.08 -5.53 14.70
CA ILE A 116 -23.59 -4.29 15.31
C ILE A 116 -24.70 -3.70 16.19
N LYS A 117 -24.51 -3.74 17.51
CA LYS A 117 -25.43 -3.15 18.48
C LYS A 117 -25.13 -1.65 18.61
N LYS A 118 -26.06 -0.78 18.22
CA LYS A 118 -25.99 0.65 18.53
C LYS A 118 -26.39 0.85 19.99
N SER A 119 -25.46 1.29 20.85
CA SER A 119 -25.78 1.73 22.21
C SER A 119 -25.61 3.25 22.34
N ASN A 120 -26.68 3.93 22.75
CA ASN A 120 -26.67 5.36 23.08
C ASN A 120 -26.09 5.55 24.49
N ILE A 121 -24.78 5.71 24.63
CA ILE A 121 -24.14 5.90 25.95
C ILE A 121 -23.99 7.38 26.25
N ARG A 122 -24.68 7.88 27.29
CA ARG A 122 -24.53 9.25 27.80
C ARG A 122 -23.26 9.38 28.65
N PHE A 123 -22.51 10.45 28.38
CA PHE A 123 -21.14 10.79 28.82
C PHE A 123 -20.81 10.64 30.32
N SER A 124 -21.78 10.67 31.23
CA SER A 124 -21.52 10.63 32.69
C SER A 124 -21.12 9.27 33.24
N THR A 125 -21.23 8.21 32.44
CA THR A 125 -20.93 6.83 32.86
C THR A 125 -19.61 6.31 32.31
N LEU A 126 -18.79 7.11 31.60
CA LEU A 126 -17.63 6.61 30.86
C LEU A 126 -16.53 6.02 31.77
N GLU A 127 -16.33 6.53 32.98
CA GLU A 127 -15.37 5.94 33.94
C GLU A 127 -15.88 4.62 34.55
N GLU A 128 -17.20 4.47 34.74
CA GLU A 128 -17.83 3.25 35.26
C GLU A 128 -18.04 2.19 34.15
N ALA A 129 -18.45 2.61 32.97
CA ALA A 129 -18.65 1.77 31.78
C ALA A 129 -17.35 1.21 31.21
N THR A 130 -16.21 1.87 31.45
CA THR A 130 -14.89 1.30 31.12
C THR A 130 -14.64 -0.03 31.86
N ARG A 131 -15.30 -0.28 32.99
CA ARG A 131 -15.15 -1.53 33.75
C ARG A 131 -16.08 -2.65 33.27
N GLU A 132 -17.34 -2.32 32.96
CA GLU A 132 -18.34 -3.30 32.49
C GLU A 132 -18.18 -3.65 31.00
N GLN A 133 -17.71 -2.72 30.15
CA GLN A 133 -17.44 -2.99 28.73
C GLN A 133 -16.15 -3.79 28.48
N ILE A 134 -15.31 -3.97 29.51
CA ILE A 134 -14.19 -4.92 29.46
C ILE A 134 -14.72 -6.37 29.58
N GLU A 135 -15.91 -6.60 30.16
CA GLU A 135 -16.53 -7.93 30.27
C GLU A 135 -17.39 -8.32 29.06
N GLU A 136 -18.04 -7.37 28.38
CA GLU A 136 -18.75 -7.63 27.12
C GLU A 136 -18.05 -6.96 25.92
N GLU A 137 -17.36 -7.77 25.11
CA GLU A 137 -16.61 -7.44 23.90
C GLU A 137 -17.52 -6.94 22.75
N ILE A 138 -18.32 -5.89 22.96
CA ILE A 138 -19.27 -5.35 21.97
C ILE A 138 -18.68 -4.09 21.31
N PRO A 139 -18.30 -4.14 20.01
CA PRO A 139 -17.82 -2.99 19.28
C PRO A 139 -18.98 -2.02 18.95
N THR A 140 -18.93 -0.79 19.45
CA THR A 140 -19.94 0.25 19.29
C THR A 140 -19.50 1.30 18.24
N VAL A 141 -20.47 1.90 17.55
CA VAL A 141 -20.29 2.76 16.36
C VAL A 141 -20.26 4.26 16.69
N GLU A 142 -20.42 4.65 17.96
CA GLU A 142 -20.65 6.06 18.32
C GLU A 142 -19.38 6.84 18.71
N ASP A 143 -19.33 8.06 18.19
CA ASP A 143 -18.20 8.97 18.20
C ASP A 143 -18.23 9.85 19.48
N VAL A 144 -17.87 9.27 20.62
CA VAL A 144 -18.14 9.81 21.98
C VAL A 144 -17.10 10.83 22.47
N HIS A 145 -16.12 11.23 21.65
CA HIS A 145 -15.03 12.10 22.12
C HIS A 145 -15.22 13.58 21.74
N THR A 146 -15.16 14.47 22.75
CA THR A 146 -14.96 15.92 22.57
C THR A 146 -13.69 16.18 21.75
N THR A 147 -13.67 17.16 20.84
CA THR A 147 -12.55 17.49 19.93
C THR A 147 -11.19 17.58 20.63
N ILE A 148 -11.15 18.04 21.88
CA ILE A 148 -9.93 18.18 22.69
C ILE A 148 -9.47 16.83 23.30
N GLY A 149 -10.42 15.97 23.72
CA GLY A 149 -10.14 14.61 24.16
C GLY A 149 -9.66 13.72 23.01
N LYS A 150 -10.26 13.87 21.82
CA LYS A 150 -9.79 13.26 20.56
C LYS A 150 -8.33 13.63 20.29
N LEU A 151 -7.94 14.89 20.47
CA LEU A 151 -6.59 15.35 20.15
C LEU A 151 -5.51 14.74 21.06
N LYS A 152 -5.78 14.55 22.37
CA LYS A 152 -4.80 13.96 23.30
C LYS A 152 -4.63 12.46 23.09
N ILE A 153 -5.71 11.74 22.81
CA ILE A 153 -5.71 10.31 22.45
C ILE A 153 -5.05 10.12 21.08
N LEU A 154 -5.42 10.94 20.10
CA LEU A 154 -4.81 10.99 18.77
C LEU A 154 -3.31 11.23 18.87
N LYS A 155 -2.83 12.14 19.74
CA LYS A 155 -1.39 12.40 19.90
C LYS A 155 -0.59 11.15 20.30
N ARG A 156 -1.12 10.32 21.20
CA ARG A 156 -0.47 9.06 21.61
C ARG A 156 -0.47 8.04 20.47
N ILE A 157 -1.62 7.84 19.83
CA ILE A 157 -1.77 6.90 18.71
C ILE A 157 -0.88 7.33 17.52
N PHE A 158 -0.83 8.63 17.27
CA PHE A 158 -0.04 9.23 16.21
C PHE A 158 1.44 8.88 16.37
N LEU A 159 2.02 9.12 17.55
CA LEU A 159 3.44 8.88 17.78
C LEU A 159 3.80 7.39 17.83
N GLU A 160 2.93 6.54 18.37
CA GLU A 160 3.27 5.13 18.61
C GLU A 160 2.99 4.23 17.40
N TYR A 161 1.96 4.53 16.60
CA TYR A 161 1.52 3.69 15.47
C TYR A 161 1.63 4.41 14.14
N MET A 162 1.03 5.59 14.02
CA MET A 162 0.88 6.26 12.72
C MET A 162 2.24 6.75 12.19
N THR A 163 3.05 7.40 13.01
CA THR A 163 4.35 7.95 12.61
C THR A 163 5.32 6.89 12.09
N PRO A 164 5.66 5.80 12.83
CA PRO A 164 6.60 4.81 12.33
C PRO A 164 6.08 4.13 11.05
N TYR A 165 4.79 3.79 11.00
CA TYR A 165 4.17 3.20 9.82
C TYR A 165 4.21 4.12 8.60
N SER A 166 3.80 5.38 8.77
CA SER A 166 3.73 6.35 7.66
C SER A 166 5.13 6.73 7.18
N LEU A 167 6.13 6.75 8.07
CA LEU A 167 7.53 6.94 7.71
C LEU A 167 8.07 5.76 6.89
N ALA A 168 7.76 4.52 7.31
CA ALA A 168 8.10 3.33 6.52
C ALA A 168 7.48 3.38 5.11
N PHE A 169 6.21 3.79 5.02
CA PHE A 169 5.49 3.96 3.75
C PHE A 169 6.07 5.08 2.88
N PHE A 170 6.51 6.20 3.46
CA PHE A 170 7.19 7.26 2.73
C PHE A 170 8.42 6.73 1.98
N PHE A 171 9.30 6.01 2.68
CA PHE A 171 10.52 5.47 2.06
C PHE A 171 10.22 4.33 1.09
N GLU A 172 9.24 3.47 1.38
CA GLU A 172 8.77 2.44 0.45
C GLU A 172 8.32 3.05 -0.88
N TYR A 173 7.49 4.10 -0.84
CA TYR A 173 7.00 4.81 -2.02
C TYR A 173 8.03 5.74 -2.65
N LEU A 174 9.15 6.00 -1.99
CA LEU A 174 10.31 6.62 -2.64
C LEU A 174 11.11 5.57 -3.41
N ILE A 175 11.35 4.39 -2.82
CA ILE A 175 12.12 3.29 -3.41
C ILE A 175 11.40 2.71 -4.63
N CYS A 176 10.16 2.27 -4.48
CA CYS A 176 9.51 1.43 -5.48
C CYS A 176 9.35 2.14 -6.83
N PRO A 177 8.70 3.31 -6.94
CA PRO A 177 8.54 3.97 -8.22
C PRO A 177 9.80 4.71 -8.69
N THR A 178 10.58 5.32 -7.80
CA THR A 178 11.68 6.22 -8.19
C THR A 178 13.00 5.48 -8.40
N PHE A 179 13.38 4.66 -7.42
CA PHE A 179 14.71 4.06 -7.40
C PHE A 179 14.80 2.84 -8.30
N TYR A 180 13.76 2.00 -8.34
CA TYR A 180 13.78 0.81 -9.20
C TYR A 180 13.82 1.16 -10.70
N GLU A 181 13.28 2.31 -11.10
CA GLU A 181 13.39 2.78 -12.49
C GLU A 181 14.84 3.12 -12.88
N MET A 182 15.68 3.49 -11.92
CA MET A 182 17.09 3.85 -12.15
C MET A 182 18.04 2.65 -12.15
N LEU A 183 17.61 1.50 -11.65
CA LEU A 183 18.42 0.29 -11.61
C LEU A 183 18.41 -0.40 -12.98
N TYR A 184 19.57 -0.47 -13.63
CA TYR A 184 19.69 -1.07 -14.97
C TYR A 184 20.85 -2.07 -15.04
N TYR A 185 20.57 -3.33 -15.41
CA TYR A 185 21.61 -4.37 -15.49
C TYR A 185 21.85 -4.79 -16.96
N PRO A 186 22.94 -4.33 -17.59
CA PRO A 186 23.19 -4.56 -19.02
C PRO A 186 23.58 -5.99 -19.39
N ASP A 187 23.79 -6.87 -18.41
CA ASP A 187 24.38 -8.20 -18.58
C ASP A 187 23.41 -9.29 -19.05
N ASN A 188 22.11 -9.02 -19.03
CA ASN A 188 21.11 -9.94 -19.53
C ASN A 188 20.79 -9.60 -20.99
N ALA A 189 21.41 -10.32 -21.93
CA ALA A 189 21.17 -10.19 -23.37
C ALA A 189 19.69 -10.40 -23.80
N TYR A 190 18.84 -10.91 -22.90
CA TYR A 190 17.44 -11.24 -23.13
C TYR A 190 16.43 -10.29 -22.49
N VAL A 191 16.88 -9.25 -21.74
CA VAL A 191 15.99 -8.41 -20.93
C VAL A 191 16.25 -6.93 -21.23
N SER A 192 15.20 -6.21 -21.66
CA SER A 192 15.25 -4.77 -21.94
C SER A 192 15.06 -3.96 -20.65
N CYS A 193 15.46 -2.69 -20.65
CA CYS A 193 15.36 -1.77 -19.49
C CYS A 193 13.93 -1.73 -18.87
N LYS A 194 12.88 -1.74 -19.71
CA LYS A 194 11.47 -1.78 -19.25
C LYS A 194 11.09 -3.11 -18.58
N THR A 195 11.79 -4.18 -18.93
CA THR A 195 11.52 -5.53 -18.43
C THR A 195 12.15 -5.74 -17.05
N ASP A 196 13.32 -5.15 -16.77
CA ASP A 196 13.99 -5.22 -15.46
C ASP A 196 13.13 -4.59 -14.35
N PHE A 197 12.61 -3.39 -14.56
CA PHE A 197 11.72 -2.71 -13.62
C PHE A 197 10.48 -3.56 -13.26
N SER A 198 9.87 -4.18 -14.27
CA SER A 198 8.67 -5.00 -14.08
C SER A 198 8.96 -6.25 -13.23
N TRP A 199 10.14 -6.86 -13.39
CA TRP A 199 10.58 -7.98 -12.57
C TRP A 199 10.88 -7.55 -11.14
N PHE A 200 11.58 -6.43 -10.94
CA PHE A 200 11.86 -5.88 -9.61
C PHE A 200 10.58 -5.57 -8.84
N MET A 201 9.60 -4.94 -9.49
CA MET A 201 8.28 -4.73 -8.89
C MET A 201 7.57 -6.03 -8.51
N SER A 202 7.65 -7.07 -9.36
CA SER A 202 7.04 -8.36 -9.08
C SER A 202 7.68 -9.05 -7.86
N ILE A 203 9.00 -8.98 -7.73
CA ILE A 203 9.75 -9.53 -6.60
C ILE A 203 9.44 -8.77 -5.31
N PHE A 204 9.38 -7.44 -5.38
CA PHE A 204 8.96 -6.60 -4.26
C PHE A 204 7.55 -7.00 -3.77
N LEU A 205 6.58 -7.10 -4.69
CA LEU A 205 5.21 -7.49 -4.38
C LEU A 205 5.12 -8.91 -3.80
N LEU A 206 5.97 -9.84 -4.26
CA LEU A 206 6.07 -11.17 -3.66
C LEU A 206 6.52 -11.11 -2.20
N GLY A 207 7.52 -10.27 -1.89
CA GLY A 207 7.95 -10.02 -0.50
C GLY A 207 6.81 -9.44 0.35
N VAL A 208 6.10 -8.44 -0.17
CA VAL A 208 4.94 -7.84 0.52
C VAL A 208 3.87 -8.89 0.80
N PHE A 209 3.52 -9.70 -0.18
CA PHE A 209 2.51 -10.76 -0.05
C PHE A 209 2.89 -11.79 1.02
N ILE A 210 4.15 -12.26 1.02
CA ILE A 210 4.64 -13.23 2.00
C ILE A 210 4.60 -12.64 3.41
N ALA A 211 5.07 -11.40 3.59
CA ALA A 211 5.08 -10.75 4.90
C ALA A 211 3.67 -10.46 5.44
N ARG A 212 2.72 -10.05 4.58
CA ARG A 212 1.32 -9.85 4.98
C ARG A 212 0.62 -11.17 5.34
N SER A 213 0.95 -12.24 4.63
CA SER A 213 0.37 -13.58 4.87
C SER A 213 0.95 -14.28 6.10
N SER A 214 2.18 -13.91 6.52
CA SER A 214 2.88 -14.57 7.63
C SER A 214 2.55 -14.01 9.01
N VAL A 215 1.70 -12.97 9.13
CA VAL A 215 1.47 -12.27 10.42
C VAL A 215 0.94 -13.16 11.55
N ASN A 216 0.23 -14.25 11.20
CA ASN A 216 -0.25 -15.20 12.20
C ASN A 216 0.87 -16.10 12.75
N CYS A 217 2.00 -16.18 12.05
CA CYS A 217 3.17 -16.99 12.41
C CYS A 217 4.33 -16.13 12.92
N ILE A 218 4.60 -15.00 12.27
CA ILE A 218 5.73 -14.11 12.56
C ILE A 218 5.20 -12.73 12.90
N VAL A 219 5.47 -12.30 14.14
CA VAL A 219 4.95 -11.06 14.69
C VAL A 219 6.10 -10.12 15.03
N VAL A 220 6.03 -8.88 14.53
CA VAL A 220 6.99 -7.83 14.85
C VAL A 220 6.26 -6.74 15.62
N ASN A 221 6.60 -6.57 16.90
CA ASN A 221 5.92 -5.56 17.75
C ASN A 221 6.57 -4.18 17.64
N ASN A 222 7.85 -4.09 17.26
CA ASN A 222 8.58 -2.84 17.18
C ASN A 222 8.41 -2.17 15.81
N LEU A 223 7.46 -1.25 15.69
CA LEU A 223 7.16 -0.53 14.44
C LEU A 223 8.28 0.45 14.04
N TRP A 224 8.93 1.07 15.03
CA TRP A 224 10.07 1.97 14.79
C TRP A 224 11.27 1.26 14.18
N LEU A 225 11.48 -0.01 14.54
CA LEU A 225 12.50 -0.85 13.90
C LEU A 225 12.20 -1.02 12.40
N LEU A 226 10.94 -1.28 12.03
CA LEU A 226 10.55 -1.44 10.63
C LEU A 226 10.71 -0.12 9.84
N ALA A 227 10.39 1.01 10.46
CA ALA A 227 10.63 2.33 9.88
C ALA A 227 12.13 2.60 9.65
N LEU A 228 12.96 2.30 10.66
CA LEU A 228 14.42 2.43 10.56
C LEU A 228 14.99 1.54 9.47
N LEU A 229 14.53 0.29 9.37
CA LEU A 229 14.94 -0.63 8.30
C LEU A 229 14.57 -0.07 6.92
N GLN A 230 13.40 0.56 6.75
CA GLN A 230 13.06 1.18 5.47
C GLN A 230 13.91 2.40 5.14
N ILE A 231 14.29 3.21 6.13
CA ILE A 231 15.26 4.30 5.93
C ILE A 231 16.60 3.74 5.45
N ILE A 232 17.10 2.71 6.13
CA ILE A 232 18.38 2.06 5.76
C ILE A 232 18.28 1.49 4.34
N ASN A 233 17.20 0.77 4.02
CA ASN A 233 16.96 0.25 2.67
C ASN A 233 16.96 1.36 1.62
N ALA A 234 16.30 2.50 1.89
CA ALA A 234 16.28 3.63 0.97
C ALA A 234 17.68 4.21 0.75
N LEU A 235 18.48 4.35 1.81
CA LEU A 235 19.86 4.84 1.70
C LEU A 235 20.75 3.86 0.92
N VAL A 236 20.65 2.56 1.21
CA VAL A 236 21.40 1.49 0.51
C VAL A 236 21.10 1.55 -0.98
N ILE A 237 19.82 1.59 -1.37
CA ILE A 237 19.44 1.64 -2.80
C ILE A 237 19.81 2.99 -3.43
N PHE A 238 19.67 4.11 -2.72
CA PHE A 238 20.08 5.42 -3.21
C PHE A 238 21.58 5.46 -3.54
N PHE A 239 22.43 4.96 -2.62
CA PHE A 239 23.86 4.86 -2.87
C PHE A 239 24.20 3.83 -3.95
N GLU A 240 23.38 2.78 -4.11
CA GLU A 240 23.56 1.84 -5.23
C GLU A 240 23.35 2.54 -6.57
N ILE A 241 22.35 3.41 -6.69
CA ILE A 241 22.13 4.17 -7.93
C ILE A 241 23.31 5.08 -8.24
N LEU A 242 23.90 5.72 -7.23
CA LEU A 242 25.03 6.65 -7.41
C LEU A 242 26.35 5.94 -7.70
N TYR A 243 26.66 4.84 -6.99
CA TYR A 243 27.98 4.21 -7.03
C TYR A 243 28.00 2.87 -7.77
N GLY A 244 26.87 2.17 -7.86
CA GLY A 244 26.76 0.93 -8.59
C GLY A 244 27.60 -0.22 -8.03
N TYR A 245 27.54 -0.46 -6.73
CA TYR A 245 28.34 -1.51 -6.07
C TYR A 245 27.68 -2.90 -6.14
N LEU A 246 26.36 -3.01 -6.35
CA LEU A 246 25.68 -4.28 -6.61
C LEU A 246 25.97 -4.71 -8.06
N TYR A 247 26.86 -5.68 -8.18
CA TYR A 247 27.27 -6.21 -9.47
C TYR A 247 26.32 -7.30 -9.99
N TYR A 248 25.77 -8.11 -9.08
CA TYR A 248 24.96 -9.28 -9.43
C TYR A 248 23.47 -8.97 -9.28
N ILE A 249 22.71 -9.19 -10.36
CA ILE A 249 21.25 -9.00 -10.38
C ILE A 249 20.52 -9.80 -9.30
N LEU A 250 21.00 -11.02 -8.97
CA LEU A 250 20.40 -11.85 -7.93
C LEU A 250 20.53 -11.24 -6.54
N VAL A 251 21.64 -10.55 -6.25
CA VAL A 251 21.82 -9.84 -4.98
C VAL A 251 20.88 -8.64 -4.92
N CYS A 252 20.76 -7.89 -6.01
CA CYS A 252 19.79 -6.80 -6.12
C CYS A 252 18.34 -7.31 -5.94
N ALA A 253 17.98 -8.41 -6.60
CA ALA A 253 16.68 -9.06 -6.44
C ALA A 253 16.41 -9.50 -4.99
N ALA A 254 17.41 -10.06 -4.30
CA ALA A 254 17.29 -10.42 -2.89
C ALA A 254 17.10 -9.19 -1.99
N CYS A 255 17.82 -8.08 -2.24
CA CYS A 255 17.62 -6.82 -1.55
C CYS A 255 16.19 -6.29 -1.77
N ILE A 256 15.70 -6.29 -3.00
CA ILE A 256 14.35 -5.83 -3.34
C ILE A 256 13.26 -6.70 -2.69
N PHE A 257 13.46 -8.02 -2.70
CA PHE A 257 12.60 -8.95 -1.97
C PHE A 257 12.56 -8.63 -0.47
N TRP A 258 13.72 -8.35 0.13
CA TRP A 258 13.82 -7.91 1.52
C TRP A 258 13.09 -6.59 1.79
N VAL A 259 13.23 -5.59 0.91
CA VAL A 259 12.45 -4.34 1.02
C VAL A 259 10.95 -4.64 1.03
N GLY A 260 10.50 -5.55 0.17
CA GLY A 260 9.11 -6.01 0.14
C GLY A 260 8.66 -6.69 1.43
N LEU A 261 9.50 -7.53 2.05
CA LEU A 261 9.20 -8.15 3.33
C LEU A 261 9.02 -7.11 4.44
N VAL A 262 9.92 -6.13 4.53
CA VAL A 262 9.84 -5.07 5.56
C VAL A 262 8.60 -4.19 5.36
N ALA A 263 8.29 -3.84 4.11
CA ALA A 263 7.07 -3.11 3.72
C ALA A 263 5.80 -3.84 4.15
N GLY A 264 5.65 -5.10 3.75
CA GLY A 264 4.49 -5.92 4.12
C GLY A 264 4.37 -6.13 5.63
N ALA A 265 5.49 -6.34 6.32
CA ALA A 265 5.53 -6.49 7.77
C ALA A 265 5.10 -5.21 8.50
N SER A 266 5.50 -4.02 8.02
CA SER A 266 5.11 -2.72 8.57
C SER A 266 3.60 -2.52 8.52
N TYR A 267 2.98 -2.80 7.37
CA TYR A 267 1.53 -2.71 7.20
C TYR A 267 0.78 -3.63 8.16
N VAL A 268 1.03 -4.93 8.07
CA VAL A 268 0.20 -5.92 8.77
C VAL A 268 0.38 -5.85 10.29
N ASN A 269 1.58 -5.55 10.78
CA ASN A 269 1.82 -5.43 12.21
C ASN A 269 1.24 -4.13 12.79
N THR A 270 1.24 -3.02 12.05
CA THR A 270 0.63 -1.77 12.51
C THR A 270 -0.86 -1.96 12.76
N TYR A 271 -1.61 -2.43 11.76
CA TYR A 271 -3.04 -2.65 11.91
C TYR A 271 -3.35 -3.73 12.95
N ARG A 272 -2.53 -4.79 13.04
CA ARG A 272 -2.72 -5.82 14.08
C ARG A 272 -2.56 -5.24 15.48
N ARG A 273 -1.54 -4.40 15.72
CA ARG A 273 -1.35 -3.77 17.03
C ARG A 273 -2.51 -2.83 17.36
N ILE A 274 -2.93 -1.99 16.41
CA ILE A 274 -4.12 -1.13 16.57
C ILE A 274 -5.35 -1.97 16.95
N SER A 275 -5.59 -3.09 16.26
CA SER A 275 -6.72 -3.99 16.51
C SER A 275 -6.68 -4.69 17.86
N ARG A 276 -5.50 -4.91 18.45
CA ARG A 276 -5.35 -5.71 19.69
C ARG A 276 -5.12 -4.86 20.92
N GLU A 277 -4.37 -3.77 20.79
CA GLU A 277 -3.87 -2.98 21.93
C GLU A 277 -4.77 -1.78 22.25
N LEU A 278 -5.52 -1.24 21.28
CA LEU A 278 -6.42 -0.11 21.54
C LEU A 278 -7.79 -0.58 22.07
N PRO A 279 -8.47 0.25 22.88
CA PRO A 279 -9.86 -0.01 23.31
C PRO A 279 -10.84 -0.04 22.12
N PRO A 280 -11.93 -0.84 22.16
CA PRO A 280 -12.88 -0.99 21.05
C PRO A 280 -13.39 0.34 20.47
N LEU A 281 -13.72 1.31 21.33
CA LEU A 281 -14.22 2.63 20.95
C LEU A 281 -13.23 3.45 20.10
N GLN A 282 -11.92 3.20 20.25
CA GLN A 282 -10.87 3.96 19.54
C GLN A 282 -10.37 3.23 18.30
N ARG A 283 -10.64 1.92 18.16
CA ARG A 283 -10.11 1.09 17.06
C ARG A 283 -10.60 1.57 15.70
N GLU A 284 -11.90 1.77 15.52
CA GLU A 284 -12.48 2.17 14.23
C GLU A 284 -11.86 3.48 13.70
N PHE A 285 -11.82 4.49 14.58
CA PHE A 285 -11.23 5.78 14.26
C PHE A 285 -9.72 5.67 13.98
N SER A 286 -8.98 4.89 14.77
CA SER A 286 -7.53 4.73 14.61
C SER A 286 -7.16 4.00 13.32
N MET A 287 -7.92 2.96 12.95
CA MET A 287 -7.77 2.25 11.68
C MET A 287 -7.96 3.24 10.52
N SER A 288 -9.04 4.01 10.55
CA SER A 288 -9.34 5.01 9.52
C SER A 288 -8.29 6.12 9.44
N MET A 289 -7.81 6.61 10.58
CA MET A 289 -6.83 7.69 10.59
C MET A 289 -5.45 7.24 10.12
N THR A 290 -5.09 5.98 10.40
CA THR A 290 -3.81 5.40 9.95
C THR A 290 -3.75 5.36 8.42
N THR A 291 -4.84 5.01 7.72
CA THR A 291 -4.94 5.04 6.25
C THR A 291 -4.96 6.45 5.65
N VAL A 292 -5.22 7.48 6.46
CA VAL A 292 -5.10 8.88 6.00
C VAL A 292 -3.65 9.32 6.12
N SER A 293 -2.97 8.88 7.18
CA SER A 293 -1.58 9.23 7.45
C SER A 293 -0.61 8.64 6.42
N ASP A 294 -0.80 7.39 6.00
CA ASP A 294 0.00 6.81 4.92
C ASP A 294 -0.33 7.45 3.55
N ALA A 295 -1.58 7.79 3.25
CA ALA A 295 -1.95 8.52 2.03
C ALA A 295 -1.25 9.88 1.92
N ILE A 296 -1.12 10.62 3.04
CA ILE A 296 -0.35 11.87 3.10
C ILE A 296 1.13 11.61 2.80
N MET A 297 1.73 10.60 3.42
CA MET A 297 3.16 10.30 3.25
C MET A 297 3.49 9.75 1.86
N THR A 298 2.63 8.92 1.28
CA THR A 298 2.81 8.42 -0.09
C THR A 298 2.68 9.55 -1.12
N THR A 299 1.78 10.51 -0.90
CA THR A 299 1.69 11.72 -1.72
C THR A 299 2.96 12.56 -1.60
N LEU A 300 3.47 12.77 -0.38
CA LEU A 300 4.72 13.49 -0.15
C LEU A 300 5.92 12.78 -0.80
N ALA A 301 5.98 11.45 -0.73
CA ALA A 301 7.01 10.66 -1.40
C ALA A 301 6.97 10.87 -2.92
N GLY A 302 5.78 10.89 -3.52
CA GLY A 302 5.61 11.22 -4.95
C GLY A 302 6.08 12.63 -5.31
N LEU A 303 5.81 13.63 -4.45
CA LEU A 303 6.29 15.00 -4.66
C LEU A 303 7.83 15.11 -4.56
N VAL A 304 8.44 14.37 -3.64
CA VAL A 304 9.91 14.30 -3.47
C VAL A 304 10.57 13.49 -4.60
N ALA A 305 9.89 12.46 -5.10
CA ALA A 305 10.38 11.60 -6.18
C ALA A 305 10.66 12.38 -7.46
N ILE A 306 9.84 13.37 -7.81
CA ILE A 306 9.99 14.15 -9.06
C ILE A 306 11.34 14.90 -9.12
N PRO A 307 11.69 15.82 -8.20
CA PRO A 307 12.98 16.52 -8.24
C PRO A 307 14.15 15.56 -8.04
N LEU A 308 13.97 14.50 -7.23
CA LEU A 308 14.99 13.49 -7.01
C LEU A 308 15.31 12.70 -8.29
N HIS A 309 14.28 12.33 -9.06
CA HIS A 309 14.43 11.68 -10.36
C HIS A 309 15.21 12.57 -11.33
N PHE A 310 14.85 13.86 -11.44
CA PHE A 310 15.60 14.80 -12.29
C PHE A 310 17.07 14.95 -11.87
N TYR A 311 17.33 15.03 -10.57
CA TYR A 311 18.69 15.08 -10.05
C TYR A 311 19.48 13.81 -10.42
N LEU A 312 18.91 12.63 -10.17
CA LEU A 312 19.55 11.35 -10.47
C LEU A 312 19.80 11.16 -11.98
N CYS A 313 18.86 11.55 -12.84
CA CYS A 313 19.07 11.56 -14.29
C CYS A 313 20.20 12.50 -14.75
N GLY A 314 20.44 13.58 -14.01
CA GLY A 314 21.55 14.51 -14.27
C GLY A 314 22.90 14.02 -13.75
N THR A 315 22.92 13.02 -12.86
CA THR A 315 24.16 12.42 -12.34
C THR A 315 24.71 11.32 -13.23
N HIS A 316 26.00 11.02 -13.06
CA HIS A 316 26.66 9.93 -13.77
C HIS A 316 26.03 8.58 -13.45
N ASN A 317 25.68 7.80 -14.48
CA ASN A 317 25.07 6.48 -14.30
C ASN A 317 26.13 5.36 -14.35
N PRO A 318 26.44 4.69 -13.22
CA PRO A 318 27.50 3.69 -13.13
C PRO A 318 27.20 2.42 -13.95
N TYR A 319 25.94 2.14 -14.29
CA TYR A 319 25.58 0.99 -15.11
C TYR A 319 25.85 1.23 -16.60
N VAL A 320 25.66 2.46 -17.07
CA VAL A 320 25.98 2.86 -18.45
C VAL A 320 27.49 2.84 -18.67
N GLU A 321 28.26 3.35 -17.70
CA GLU A 321 29.73 3.30 -17.76
C GLU A 321 30.24 1.86 -17.77
N ARG A 322 29.73 1.00 -16.88
CA ARG A 322 30.08 -0.43 -16.86
C ARG A 322 29.81 -1.11 -18.21
N LYS A 323 28.67 -0.82 -18.84
CA LYS A 323 28.36 -1.32 -20.19
C LYS A 323 29.38 -0.86 -21.22
N ARG A 324 29.80 0.41 -21.17
CA ARG A 324 30.80 0.99 -22.08
C ARG A 324 32.18 0.37 -21.88
N LEU A 325 32.66 0.28 -20.64
CA LEU A 325 33.95 -0.33 -20.31
C LEU A 325 34.03 -1.80 -20.71
N ARG A 326 32.94 -2.56 -20.60
CA ARG A 326 32.91 -3.94 -21.08
C ARG A 326 32.94 -4.06 -22.59
N LYS A 327 32.21 -3.22 -23.33
CA LYS A 327 32.32 -3.19 -24.80
C LYS A 327 33.76 -2.94 -25.26
N LEU A 328 34.48 -2.06 -24.56
CA LEU A 328 35.90 -1.77 -24.82
C LEU A 328 36.85 -2.92 -24.46
N ARG A 329 36.49 -3.81 -23.53
CA ARG A 329 37.28 -5.03 -23.22
C ARG A 329 37.04 -6.19 -24.20
N LEU A 330 35.92 -6.16 -24.92
CA LEU A 330 35.52 -7.20 -25.87
C LEU A 330 35.85 -6.85 -27.33
N SER A 331 36.31 -5.63 -27.61
CA SER A 331 36.79 -5.13 -28.90
C SER A 331 38.31 -5.17 -28.99
#